data_AF-A0A0F4JAV7-F1
#
_entry.id   AF-A0A0F4JAV7-F1
#
_cell.length_a   1.000
_cell.length_b   1.000
_cell.length_c   1.000
_cell.angle_alpha   90.00
_cell.angle_beta   90.00
_cell.angle_gamma   90.00
#
_symmetry.space_group_name_H-M   'P 1'
#
loop_
_entity.id
_entity.type
_entity.pdbx_description
1 polymer ?
#
loop_
_entity_poly.entity_id
_entity_poly.type
_entity_poly.pdbx_seq_one_letter_code
_entity_poly.pdbx_strand_id
1 'polypeptide(L)'
;MCTAALAASLTTAAVVTNTPVAGAGEAEPTPDSPQAAERGDARLDLPGQLADPVVPPAAGGTAAEGAAGIPATALDAYKRAEVAVAAALPKCKLPWQLIAGIGRVESVHASGYGLKDDGTTERPIRGPRLDGNGFAKVLDTDKGEFDGDTEYDRAFGPLQF
;
A
#
# COMPACT_ATOMS: atom_id res chain seq x y z
N MET A 1 -24.23 -0.23 -2.12
CA MET A 1 -24.95 0.10 -3.37
C MET A 1 -25.19 1.60 -3.39
N CYS A 2 -24.47 2.36 -4.21
CA CYS A 2 -24.67 3.80 -4.31
C CYS A 2 -24.84 4.16 -5.78
N THR A 3 -26.09 4.16 -6.22
CA THR A 3 -26.53 4.67 -7.51
C THR A 3 -26.63 6.19 -7.44
N ALA A 4 -25.95 6.87 -8.39
CA ALA A 4 -26.34 8.07 -9.17
C ALA A 4 -27.08 9.24 -8.46
N ALA A 5 -26.87 10.53 -8.73
CA ALA A 5 -26.06 11.31 -9.66
C ALA A 5 -26.20 12.79 -9.24
N LEU A 6 -25.27 13.66 -9.65
CA LEU A 6 -25.63 15.01 -10.10
C LEU A 6 -24.54 15.54 -11.05
N ALA A 7 -24.95 15.93 -12.26
CA ALA A 7 -24.12 16.41 -13.35
C ALA A 7 -24.41 17.89 -13.66
N ALA A 8 -23.49 18.50 -14.43
CA ALA A 8 -23.54 19.78 -15.18
C ALA A 8 -23.15 21.05 -14.37
N SER A 9 -22.27 21.98 -14.79
CA SER A 9 -21.51 22.27 -16.03
C SER A 9 -20.38 23.29 -15.68
N LEU A 10 -19.24 23.38 -16.39
CA LEU A 10 -18.95 24.33 -17.48
C LEU A 10 -17.60 24.00 -18.19
N THR A 11 -17.49 24.41 -19.44
CA THR A 11 -16.60 23.99 -20.54
C THR A 11 -15.21 24.64 -20.62
N THR A 12 -14.16 23.85 -20.90
CA THR A 12 -13.06 24.15 -21.85
C THR A 12 -12.27 22.88 -22.19
N ALA A 13 -11.79 22.78 -23.43
CA ALA A 13 -11.39 21.57 -24.13
C ALA A 13 -10.11 20.88 -23.63
N ALA A 14 -10.19 19.57 -23.44
CA ALA A 14 -9.18 18.61 -23.86
C ALA A 14 -9.92 17.33 -24.28
N VAL A 15 -9.69 16.87 -25.52
CA VAL A 15 -10.16 15.55 -25.95
C VAL A 15 -9.36 14.54 -25.14
N VAL A 16 -9.88 14.18 -23.97
CA VAL A 16 -9.51 12.95 -23.29
C VAL A 16 -10.16 11.87 -24.14
N THR A 17 -9.38 11.22 -24.99
CA THR A 17 -9.73 9.89 -25.43
C THR A 17 -9.95 9.10 -24.16
N ASN A 18 -11.22 8.80 -23.89
CA ASN A 18 -11.62 7.92 -22.81
C ASN A 18 -11.14 6.53 -23.24
N THR A 19 -9.83 6.28 -23.10
CA THR A 19 -9.30 4.94 -23.11
C THR A 19 -10.10 4.25 -22.02
N PRO A 20 -10.84 3.17 -22.33
CA PRO A 20 -11.36 2.35 -21.26
C PRO A 20 -10.15 2.03 -20.41
N VAL A 21 -10.24 2.28 -19.09
CA VAL A 21 -9.41 1.51 -18.17
C VAL A 21 -9.75 0.09 -18.57
N ALA A 22 -8.82 -0.58 -19.28
CA ALA A 22 -8.94 -2.00 -19.49
C ALA A 22 -9.06 -2.50 -18.07
N GLY A 23 -10.20 -3.08 -17.74
CA GLY A 23 -10.42 -3.62 -16.41
C GLY A 23 -9.20 -4.47 -16.12
N ALA A 24 -8.41 -4.04 -15.14
CA ALA A 24 -7.74 -4.99 -14.30
C ALA A 24 -8.90 -5.81 -13.74
N GLY A 25 -9.29 -6.87 -14.46
CA GLY A 25 -10.09 -7.90 -13.85
C GLY A 25 -9.31 -8.26 -12.62
N GLU A 26 -9.94 -8.18 -11.45
CA GLU A 26 -9.42 -8.80 -10.24
C GLU A 26 -9.11 -10.24 -10.62
N ALA A 27 -7.84 -10.49 -10.97
CA ALA A 27 -7.33 -11.82 -11.17
C ALA A 27 -7.27 -12.36 -9.75
N GLU A 28 -8.34 -13.04 -9.33
CA GLU A 28 -8.35 -13.72 -8.06
C GLU A 28 -7.08 -14.60 -7.98
N PRO A 29 -6.36 -14.57 -6.85
CA PRO A 29 -5.21 -15.44 -6.65
C PRO A 29 -5.63 -16.88 -6.93
N THR A 30 -5.01 -17.51 -7.92
CA THR A 30 -5.17 -18.95 -8.11
C THR A 30 -4.50 -19.67 -6.94
N PRO A 31 -4.93 -20.90 -6.57
CA PRO A 31 -4.32 -21.64 -5.45
C PRO A 31 -2.79 -21.82 -5.56
N ASP A 32 -2.26 -21.77 -6.77
CA ASP A 32 -0.83 -21.92 -7.06
C ASP A 32 -0.07 -20.58 -7.15
N SER A 33 -0.76 -19.44 -7.03
CA SER A 33 -0.13 -18.12 -7.03
C SER A 33 0.60 -17.89 -5.70
N PRO A 34 1.82 -17.32 -5.68
CA PRO A 34 2.49 -16.98 -4.43
C PRO A 34 1.72 -15.98 -3.57
N GLN A 35 0.78 -15.22 -4.14
CA GLN A 35 -0.14 -14.36 -3.40
C GLN A 35 -1.19 -15.13 -2.60
N ALA A 36 -1.49 -16.38 -2.97
CA ALA A 36 -2.37 -17.27 -2.22
C ALA A 36 -1.67 -17.93 -1.01
N ALA A 37 -0.35 -17.73 -0.85
CA ALA A 37 0.36 -18.22 0.32
C ALA A 37 -0.11 -17.48 1.59
N GLU A 38 -0.42 -18.26 2.63
CA GLU A 38 -0.79 -17.78 3.96
C GLU A 38 0.27 -16.79 4.51
N ARG A 39 -0.05 -15.50 4.58
CA ARG A 39 0.82 -14.46 5.19
C ARG A 39 0.60 -14.31 6.70
N GLY A 40 -0.15 -15.24 7.31
CA GLY A 40 -0.53 -15.23 8.72
C GLY A 40 -1.88 -14.56 8.98
N ASP A 41 -2.45 -14.80 10.17
CA ASP A 41 -3.76 -14.28 10.56
C ASP A 41 -3.74 -12.75 10.67
N ALA A 42 -4.47 -12.08 9.79
CA ALA A 42 -4.87 -10.69 9.98
C ALA A 42 -5.88 -10.62 11.13
N ARG A 43 -5.42 -10.65 12.38
CA ARG A 43 -6.26 -10.30 13.54
C ARG A 43 -6.63 -8.81 13.44
N LEU A 44 -7.75 -8.56 12.75
CA LEU A 44 -8.39 -7.25 12.62
C LEU A 44 -9.28 -6.89 13.82
N ASP A 45 -9.37 -7.77 14.81
CA ASP A 45 -9.84 -7.39 16.13
C ASP A 45 -8.81 -6.42 16.70
N LEU A 46 -9.12 -5.12 16.73
CA LEU A 46 -8.25 -4.07 17.29
C LEU A 46 -8.57 -3.82 18.78
N PRO A 47 -7.96 -4.54 19.74
CA PRO A 47 -7.84 -4.04 21.11
C PRO A 47 -6.77 -2.95 21.18
N GLY A 48 -6.93 -1.98 22.08
CA GLY A 48 -6.07 -0.79 22.23
C GLY A 48 -4.60 -1.02 22.61
N GLN A 49 -4.11 -2.25 22.55
CA GLN A 49 -2.71 -2.61 22.74
C GLN A 49 -2.29 -3.58 21.64
N LEU A 50 -1.47 -3.10 20.73
CA LEU A 50 -0.68 -3.93 19.83
C LEU A 50 0.25 -4.77 20.72
N ALA A 51 0.04 -6.08 20.79
CA ALA A 51 0.97 -6.97 21.46
C ALA A 51 2.26 -7.08 20.63
N ASP A 52 3.42 -6.97 21.28
CA ASP A 52 4.73 -7.05 20.63
C ASP A 52 5.00 -8.47 20.10
N PRO A 53 5.20 -8.64 18.78
CA PRO A 53 5.62 -9.90 18.21
C PRO A 53 7.16 -9.95 18.17
N VAL A 54 7.74 -11.16 18.26
CA VAL A 54 9.19 -11.37 18.14
C VAL A 54 9.69 -10.85 16.79
N VAL A 55 10.40 -9.72 16.83
CA VAL A 55 11.09 -9.10 15.70
C VAL A 55 12.46 -9.78 15.56
N PRO A 56 12.80 -10.43 14.43
CA PRO A 56 14.20 -10.79 14.17
C PRO A 56 15.04 -9.51 14.12
N PRO A 57 16.24 -9.46 14.74
CA PRO A 57 16.98 -8.23 14.93
C PRO A 57 17.19 -7.51 13.60
N ALA A 58 16.65 -6.29 13.51
CA ALA A 58 16.84 -5.42 12.36
C ALA A 58 18.34 -5.10 12.24
N ALA A 59 18.94 -5.53 11.13
CA ALA A 59 20.30 -5.14 10.80
C ALA A 59 20.31 -3.66 10.39
N GLY A 60 20.62 -2.78 11.36
CA GLY A 60 21.10 -1.42 11.13
C GLY A 60 20.08 -0.43 10.54
N GLY A 61 19.31 0.22 11.41
CA GLY A 61 18.58 1.44 11.08
C GLY A 61 18.33 2.26 12.34
N THR A 62 18.64 3.55 12.30
CA THR A 62 18.52 4.50 13.45
C THR A 62 17.14 5.15 13.53
N ALA A 63 16.09 4.53 13.01
CA ALA A 63 14.75 5.10 13.12
C ALA A 63 14.32 5.08 14.59
N ALA A 64 13.88 6.22 15.12
CA ALA A 64 13.34 6.29 16.46
C ALA A 64 12.14 5.32 16.57
N GLU A 65 12.19 4.41 17.55
CA GLU A 65 11.11 3.46 17.80
C GLU A 65 9.85 4.22 18.28
N GLY A 66 8.75 4.08 17.55
CA GLY A 66 7.41 4.47 17.98
C GLY A 66 6.74 3.38 18.82
N ALA A 67 5.42 3.46 18.99
CA ALA A 67 4.68 2.44 19.73
C ALA A 67 4.77 1.07 19.05
N ALA A 68 4.99 0.00 19.84
CA ALA A 68 4.93 -1.40 19.42
C ALA A 68 5.80 -1.77 18.20
N GLY A 69 7.04 -1.25 18.15
CA GLY A 69 8.00 -1.59 17.09
C GLY A 69 7.75 -0.91 15.74
N ILE A 70 6.85 0.08 15.67
CA ILE A 70 6.60 0.88 14.47
C ILE A 70 7.57 2.07 14.46
N PRO A 71 8.35 2.31 13.39
CA PRO A 71 9.16 3.52 13.26
C PRO A 71 8.32 4.80 13.45
N ALA A 72 8.84 5.80 14.17
CA ALA A 72 8.10 7.03 14.49
C ALA A 72 7.56 7.74 13.23
N THR A 73 8.35 7.81 12.15
CA THR A 73 7.92 8.38 10.87
C THR A 73 6.74 7.63 10.25
N ALA A 74 6.77 6.29 10.30
CA ALA A 74 5.67 5.47 9.79
C ALA A 74 4.40 5.66 10.63
N LEU A 75 4.53 5.67 11.97
CA LEU A 75 3.41 5.91 12.87
C LEU A 75 2.75 7.27 12.65
N ASP A 76 3.55 8.32 12.46
CA ASP A 76 3.07 9.65 12.13
C ASP A 76 2.33 9.66 10.77
N ALA A 77 2.90 9.03 9.75
CA ALA A 77 2.26 8.91 8.44
C ALA A 77 0.89 8.19 8.52
N TYR A 78 0.78 7.10 9.29
CA TYR A 78 -0.50 6.37 9.45
C TYR A 78 -1.57 7.23 10.14
N LYS A 79 -1.20 7.99 11.17
CA LYS A 79 -2.13 8.91 11.85
C LYS A 79 -2.56 10.06 10.94
N ARG A 80 -1.64 10.63 10.16
CA ARG A 80 -1.98 11.64 9.15
C ARG A 80 -2.91 11.10 8.08
N ALA A 81 -2.73 9.85 7.67
CA ALA A 81 -3.61 9.21 6.70
C ALA A 81 -5.05 9.04 7.24
N GLU A 82 -5.23 8.63 8.50
CA GLU A 82 -6.56 8.61 9.15
C GLU A 82 -7.22 9.99 9.12
N VAL A 83 -6.50 11.04 9.52
CA VAL A 83 -7.02 12.41 9.52
C VAL A 83 -7.39 12.88 8.10
N ALA A 84 -6.52 12.62 7.12
CA ALA A 84 -6.74 13.01 5.73
C ALA A 84 -7.97 12.30 5.13
N VAL A 85 -8.11 10.99 5.37
CA VAL A 85 -9.27 10.22 4.90
C VAL A 85 -10.54 10.62 5.63
N ALA A 86 -10.48 10.88 6.94
CA ALA A 86 -11.65 11.37 7.69
C ALA A 86 -12.14 12.73 7.16
N ALA A 87 -11.23 13.59 6.70
CA ALA A 87 -11.57 14.87 6.09
C ALA A 87 -12.14 14.70 4.66
N ALA A 88 -11.50 13.89 3.82
CA ALA A 88 -11.89 13.71 2.42
C ALA A 88 -13.14 12.83 2.26
N LEU A 89 -13.27 11.79 3.10
CA LEU A 89 -14.30 10.76 3.07
C LEU A 89 -14.88 10.55 4.48
N PRO A 90 -15.72 11.45 5.01
CA PRO A 90 -16.15 11.40 6.42
C PRO A 90 -16.93 10.15 6.83
N LYS A 91 -17.49 9.42 5.85
CA LYS A 91 -18.18 8.14 6.05
C LYS A 91 -17.21 6.95 6.06
N CYS A 92 -16.01 7.11 5.51
CA CYS A 92 -14.94 6.12 5.59
C CYS A 92 -14.27 6.25 6.96
N LYS A 93 -14.49 5.27 7.83
CA LYS A 93 -13.90 5.20 9.18
C LYS A 93 -12.64 4.36 9.12
N LEU A 94 -11.58 4.89 8.51
CA LEU A 94 -10.31 4.19 8.35
C LEU A 94 -9.41 4.44 9.58
N PRO A 95 -9.34 3.51 10.56
CA PRO A 95 -8.45 3.68 11.70
C PRO A 95 -6.99 3.55 11.27
N TRP A 96 -6.09 4.37 11.82
CA TRP A 96 -4.66 4.32 11.46
C TRP A 96 -4.03 2.95 11.73
N GLN A 97 -4.52 2.22 12.73
CA GLN A 97 -4.04 0.88 13.10
C GLN A 97 -4.28 -0.14 11.97
N LEU A 98 -5.33 0.02 11.17
CA LEU A 98 -5.56 -0.84 10.01
C LEU A 98 -4.45 -0.63 8.98
N ILE A 99 -4.10 0.63 8.71
CA ILE A 99 -3.01 0.99 7.80
C ILE A 99 -1.67 0.46 8.34
N ALA A 100 -1.45 0.59 9.65
CA ALA A 100 -0.28 0.02 10.31
C ALA A 100 -0.23 -1.51 10.16
N GLY A 101 -1.34 -2.21 10.32
CA GLY A 101 -1.43 -3.65 10.11
C GLY A 101 -1.00 -4.06 8.69
N ILE A 102 -1.48 -3.35 7.66
CA ILE A 102 -1.05 -3.56 6.27
C ILE A 102 0.45 -3.30 6.14
N GLY A 103 0.95 -2.15 6.61
CA GLY A 103 2.37 -1.84 6.53
C GLY A 103 3.27 -2.83 7.26
N ARG A 104 2.78 -3.45 8.33
CA ARG A 104 3.48 -4.51 9.05
C ARG A 104 3.65 -5.75 8.18
N VAL A 105 2.55 -6.22 7.56
CA VAL A 105 2.55 -7.43 6.72
C VAL A 105 3.35 -7.22 5.45
N GLU A 106 3.23 -6.05 4.83
CA GLU A 106 3.83 -5.80 3.51
C GLU A 106 5.33 -5.48 3.58
N SER A 107 5.78 -4.73 4.58
CA SER A 107 7.18 -4.27 4.62
C SER A 107 7.78 -4.18 6.02
N VAL A 108 7.07 -4.65 7.05
CA VAL A 108 7.44 -4.42 8.45
C VAL A 108 7.62 -2.92 8.71
N HIS A 109 6.68 -2.10 8.24
CA HIS A 109 6.70 -0.64 8.35
C HIS A 109 7.91 0.02 7.67
N ALA A 110 8.38 -0.53 6.54
CA ALA A 110 9.63 -0.15 5.88
C ALA A 110 10.90 -0.31 6.73
N SER A 111 10.83 -1.08 7.83
CA SER A 111 11.98 -1.34 8.69
C SER A 111 13.07 -2.04 7.89
N GLY A 112 14.32 -1.58 8.04
CA GLY A 112 15.45 -2.10 7.29
C GLY A 112 15.56 -1.58 5.85
N TYR A 113 14.68 -0.69 5.37
CA TYR A 113 14.84 -0.04 4.05
C TYR A 113 15.50 1.35 4.12
N GLY A 114 15.99 1.74 5.29
CA GLY A 114 16.55 3.08 5.53
C GLY A 114 15.47 4.16 5.48
N LEU A 115 14.38 3.97 6.24
CA LEU A 115 13.30 4.95 6.36
C LEU A 115 13.84 6.24 6.99
N LYS A 116 13.65 7.36 6.28
CA LYS A 116 14.08 8.70 6.69
C LYS A 116 12.92 9.49 7.29
N ASP A 117 13.22 10.63 7.91
CA ASP A 117 12.22 11.50 8.57
C ASP A 117 11.21 12.12 7.60
N ASP A 118 11.56 12.24 6.31
CA ASP A 118 10.65 12.72 5.26
C ASP A 118 9.70 11.63 4.72
N GLY A 119 9.80 10.40 5.24
CA GLY A 119 9.01 9.25 4.82
C GLY A 119 9.56 8.51 3.60
N THR A 120 10.67 8.96 3.00
CA THR A 120 11.35 8.23 1.92
C THR A 120 12.23 7.11 2.46
N THR A 121 12.54 6.14 1.61
CA THR A 121 13.46 5.03 1.93
C THR A 121 14.76 5.16 1.14
N GLU A 122 15.88 4.76 1.73
CA GLU A 122 17.17 4.70 1.03
C GLU A 122 17.20 3.63 -0.07
N ARG A 123 16.53 2.49 0.19
CA ARG A 123 16.36 1.41 -0.78
C ARG A 123 14.91 1.34 -1.24
N PRO A 124 14.65 1.10 -2.54
CA PRO A 124 13.30 0.90 -3.01
C PRO A 124 12.69 -0.37 -2.40
N ILE A 125 11.42 -0.30 -2.05
CA ILE A 125 10.60 -1.44 -1.63
C ILE A 125 9.79 -1.85 -2.87
N ARG A 126 10.16 -2.96 -3.50
CA ARG A 126 9.53 -3.45 -4.73
C ARG A 126 9.14 -4.90 -4.57
N GLY A 127 7.93 -5.19 -5.01
CA GLY A 127 7.40 -6.53 -5.12
C GLY A 127 7.97 -7.30 -6.33
N PRO A 128 7.54 -8.57 -6.47
CA PRO A 128 7.84 -9.38 -7.63
C PRO A 128 7.25 -8.76 -8.91
N ARG A 129 7.80 -9.16 -10.06
CA ARG A 129 7.30 -8.75 -11.36
C ARG A 129 5.95 -9.40 -11.61
N LEU A 130 4.98 -8.64 -12.09
CA LEU A 130 3.67 -9.16 -12.49
C LEU A 130 3.71 -9.59 -13.97
N ASP A 131 4.56 -10.56 -14.32
CA ASP A 131 4.79 -10.98 -15.71
C ASP A 131 3.96 -12.19 -16.17
N GLY A 132 3.13 -12.74 -15.29
CA GLY A 132 2.37 -13.97 -15.52
C GLY A 132 3.07 -15.26 -15.10
N ASN A 133 4.30 -15.18 -14.56
CA ASN A 133 5.04 -16.35 -14.06
C ASN A 133 4.89 -16.44 -12.53
N GLY A 134 3.84 -17.12 -12.09
CA GLY A 134 3.50 -17.28 -10.67
C GLY A 134 2.63 -16.14 -10.15
N PHE A 135 2.84 -14.90 -10.60
CA PHE A 135 1.98 -13.76 -10.28
C PHE A 135 1.05 -13.42 -11.45
N ALA A 136 0.04 -12.59 -11.20
CA ALA A 136 -0.81 -12.07 -12.27
C ALA A 136 0.04 -11.34 -13.33
N LYS A 137 -0.41 -11.33 -14.57
CA LYS A 137 0.23 -10.57 -15.64
C LYS A 137 -0.36 -9.17 -15.70
N VAL A 138 0.43 -8.15 -15.39
CA VAL A 138 0.06 -6.72 -15.43
C VAL A 138 1.12 -5.98 -16.23
N LEU A 139 0.72 -5.42 -17.37
CA LEU A 139 1.62 -4.61 -18.21
C LEU A 139 1.83 -3.24 -17.56
N ASP A 140 2.99 -2.64 -17.82
CA ASP A 140 3.35 -1.30 -17.36
C ASP A 140 2.23 -0.27 -17.63
N THR A 141 1.86 0.49 -16.60
CA THR A 141 0.81 1.52 -16.67
C THR A 141 1.34 2.95 -16.59
N ASP A 142 2.61 3.16 -16.23
CA ASP A 142 3.16 4.47 -15.88
C ASP A 142 4.53 4.79 -16.53
N LYS A 143 5.05 3.90 -17.38
CA LYS A 143 6.39 3.99 -18.00
C LYS A 143 7.53 3.85 -17.00
N GLY A 144 7.32 3.07 -15.94
CA GLY A 144 8.25 2.82 -14.86
C GLY A 144 8.40 4.00 -13.89
N GLU A 145 7.39 4.87 -13.76
CA GLU A 145 7.43 6.04 -12.88
C GLU A 145 7.54 5.65 -11.41
N PHE A 146 6.73 4.70 -10.93
CA PHE A 146 6.69 4.33 -9.51
C PHE A 146 7.61 3.17 -9.15
N ASP A 147 7.75 2.16 -10.02
CA ASP A 147 8.52 0.94 -9.71
C ASP A 147 9.80 0.76 -10.56
N GLY A 148 9.97 1.54 -11.64
CA GLY A 148 11.12 1.48 -12.52
C GLY A 148 11.14 0.35 -13.56
N ASP A 149 10.06 -0.42 -13.73
CA ASP A 149 9.93 -1.46 -14.77
C ASP A 149 9.07 -0.93 -15.92
N THR A 150 9.65 -0.80 -17.11
CA THR A 150 8.95 -0.21 -18.27
C THR A 150 8.17 -1.22 -19.10
N GLU A 151 8.01 -2.45 -18.61
CA GLU A 151 7.29 -3.51 -19.32
C GLU A 151 6.14 -4.10 -18.50
N TYR A 152 6.30 -4.23 -17.18
CA TYR A 152 5.31 -4.81 -16.28
C TYR A 152 5.30 -4.10 -14.93
N ASP A 153 4.11 -3.85 -14.39
CA ASP A 153 3.96 -3.27 -13.06
C ASP A 153 4.39 -4.23 -11.94
N ARG A 154 4.70 -3.64 -10.79
CA ARG A 154 5.05 -4.28 -9.53
C ARG A 154 4.36 -3.56 -8.40
N ALA A 155 4.04 -4.30 -7.35
CA ALA A 155 3.67 -3.68 -6.10
C ALA A 155 4.86 -2.83 -5.57
N PHE A 156 4.60 -1.61 -5.10
CA PHE A 156 5.67 -0.68 -4.68
C PHE A 156 5.41 -0.02 -3.32
N GLY A 157 6.51 0.38 -2.68
CA GLY A 157 6.50 1.13 -1.43
C GLY A 157 6.10 0.32 -0.19
N PRO A 158 6.01 0.97 0.99
CA PRO A 158 5.81 0.30 2.27
C PRO A 158 4.47 -0.44 2.43
N LEU A 159 3.47 -0.08 1.61
CA LEU A 159 2.14 -0.70 1.62
C LEU A 159 1.89 -1.60 0.40
N GLN A 160 2.89 -1.77 -0.49
CA GLN A 160 2.84 -2.68 -1.63
C GLN A 160 1.58 -2.53 -2.51
N PHE A 161 1.25 -1.31 -2.92
CA PHE A 161 0.17 -1.03 -3.88
C PHE A 161 0.62 -1.19 -5.33
#